data_AF-A0A2W4ZMF7-F1
#
_entry.id   AF-A0A2W4ZMF7-F1
#
_cell.length_a   1.000
_cell.length_b   1.000
_cell.length_c   1.000
_cell.angle_alpha   90.00
_cell.angle_beta   90.00
_cell.angle_gamma   90.00
#
_symmetry.space_group_name_H-M   'P 1'
#
loop_
_entity.id
_entity.type
_entity.pdbx_description
1 polymer ?
#
loop_
_entity_poly.entity_id
_entity_poly.type
_entity_poly.pdbx_seq_one_letter_code
_entity_poly.pdbx_strand_id
1 'polypeptide(L)'
;IEIAPVGFMRGRTLNNAFIVIDEAQNCTYGQLKMLLSRLGWNSTIVVTGDPDQSDLLAGISGLADVALKLEQLPNVAVVRLAQQDIVRHPLVAEMLEVL
;
A
#
# COMPACT_ATOMS: atom_id res chain seq x y z
N ILE A 1 15.68 6.80 8.25
CA ILE A 1 14.22 6.55 8.14
C ILE A 1 13.55 7.92 8.14
N GLU A 2 12.81 8.26 7.09
CA GLU A 2 12.04 9.50 6.98
C GLU A 2 10.56 9.11 6.96
N ILE A 3 9.74 9.75 7.79
CA ILE A 3 8.28 9.58 7.76
C ILE A 3 7.71 10.88 7.22
N ALA A 4 7.01 10.79 6.10
CA ALA A 4 6.43 11.95 5.45
C ALA A 4 5.03 11.63 4.94
N PRO A 5 4.07 12.55 5.08
CA PRO A 5 2.71 12.35 4.59
C PRO A 5 2.69 12.39 3.05
N VAL A 6 1.66 11.77 2.45
CA VAL A 6 1.49 11.68 0.99
C VAL A 6 1.68 13.01 0.27
N GLY A 7 1.18 14.11 0.84
CA GLY A 7 1.30 15.45 0.26
C GLY A 7 2.74 15.95 0.07
N PHE A 8 3.68 15.50 0.89
CA PHE A 8 5.11 15.88 0.79
C PHE A 8 5.82 15.21 -0.38
N MET A 9 5.24 14.16 -0.96
CA MET A 9 5.84 13.45 -2.09
C MET A 9 5.65 14.17 -3.42
N ARG A 10 4.77 15.18 -3.46
CA ARG A 10 4.50 15.96 -4.68
C ARG A 10 5.77 16.65 -5.17
N GLY A 11 6.09 16.46 -6.45
CA GLY A 11 7.26 17.10 -7.08
C GLY A 11 8.62 16.50 -6.72
N ARG A 12 8.68 15.47 -5.87
CA ARG A 12 9.94 14.77 -5.56
C ARG A 12 10.25 13.67 -6.58
N THR A 13 11.51 13.30 -6.67
CA THR A 13 11.96 12.03 -7.27
C THR A 13 12.81 11.34 -6.22
N LEU A 14 12.49 10.09 -5.91
CA LEU A 14 13.10 9.34 -4.82
C LEU A 14 14.16 8.41 -5.42
N ASN A 15 15.42 8.84 -5.43
CA ASN A 15 16.56 8.05 -5.88
C ASN A 15 17.28 7.42 -4.68
N ASN A 16 17.93 6.27 -4.89
CA ASN A 16 18.72 5.55 -3.89
C ASN A 16 17.92 5.28 -2.59
N ALA A 17 16.64 4.92 -2.70
CA ALA A 17 15.74 4.82 -1.56
C ALA A 17 14.91 3.52 -1.58
N PHE A 18 14.61 3.01 -0.38
CA PHE A 18 13.59 1.99 -0.17
C PHE A 18 12.37 2.65 0.47
N ILE A 19 11.25 2.61 -0.23
CA ILE A 19 10.03 3.35 0.13
C ILE A 19 8.94 2.34 0.45
N VAL A 20 8.28 2.54 1.59
CA VAL A 20 7.08 1.79 1.98
C VAL A 20 5.92 2.77 2.04
N ILE A 21 4.87 2.47 1.28
CA ILE A 21 3.59 3.19 1.32
C ILE A 21 2.63 2.28 2.05
N ASP A 22 2.33 2.62 3.30
CA ASP A 22 1.42 1.86 4.14
C ASP A 22 0.00 2.43 4.12
N GLU A 23 -0.97 1.59 4.46
CA GLU A 23 -2.40 1.92 4.45
C GLU A 23 -2.88 2.50 3.10
N ALA A 24 -2.38 1.94 2.00
CA ALA A 24 -2.63 2.44 0.65
C ALA A 24 -4.11 2.38 0.23
N GLN A 25 -4.95 1.61 0.93
CA GLN A 25 -6.39 1.60 0.74
C GLN A 25 -7.04 2.96 1.07
N ASN A 26 -6.36 3.80 1.83
CA ASN A 26 -6.78 5.16 2.17
C ASN A 26 -6.30 6.21 1.16
N CYS A 27 -5.77 5.77 0.01
CA CYS A 27 -5.41 6.64 -1.09
C CYS A 27 -6.36 6.45 -2.27
N THR A 28 -6.77 7.57 -2.87
CA THR A 28 -7.43 7.59 -4.19
C THR A 28 -6.47 7.09 -5.27
N TYR A 29 -7.02 6.66 -6.41
CA TYR A 29 -6.23 6.30 -7.59
C TYR A 29 -5.25 7.42 -8.01
N GLY A 30 -5.68 8.68 -7.92
CA GLY A 30 -4.86 9.85 -8.25
C GLY A 30 -3.66 10.01 -7.32
N GLN A 31 -3.84 9.78 -6.01
CA GLN A 31 -2.77 9.85 -5.02
C GLN A 31 -1.78 8.70 -5.20
N LEU A 32 -2.24 7.47 -5.42
CA LEU A 32 -1.35 6.33 -5.69
C LEU A 32 -0.55 6.54 -6.97
N LYS A 33 -1.19 6.99 -8.06
CA LYS A 33 -0.49 7.34 -9.31
C LYS A 33 0.57 8.42 -9.09
N MET A 34 0.26 9.44 -8.29
CA MET A 34 1.23 10.48 -7.94
C MET A 34 2.43 9.87 -7.22
N LEU A 35 2.22 9.02 -6.21
CA LEU A 35 3.27 8.38 -5.42
C LEU A 35 4.16 7.45 -6.25
N LEU A 36 3.54 6.53 -7.00
CA LEU A 36 4.26 5.55 -7.84
C LEU A 36 5.15 6.25 -8.88
N SER A 37 4.69 7.38 -9.44
CA SER A 37 5.48 8.16 -10.40
C SER A 37 6.68 8.90 -9.78
N ARG A 38 6.90 8.81 -8.47
CA ARG A 38 8.08 9.39 -7.80
C ARG A 38 9.26 8.42 -7.72
N LEU A 39 9.09 7.16 -8.14
CA LEU A 39 10.16 6.16 -8.16
C LEU A 39 11.33 6.65 -9.02
N GLY A 40 12.50 6.79 -8.42
CA GLY A 40 13.74 7.15 -9.09
C GLY A 40 14.68 5.95 -9.28
N TRP A 41 15.90 6.25 -9.71
CA TRP A 41 16.94 5.24 -9.91
C TRP A 41 17.35 4.56 -8.60
N ASN A 42 17.78 3.31 -8.71
CA ASN A 42 18.30 2.49 -7.62
C ASN A 42 17.38 2.48 -6.39
N SER A 43 16.07 2.42 -6.64
CA SER A 43 15.04 2.52 -5.62
C SER A 43 14.01 1.41 -5.73
N THR A 44 13.30 1.16 -4.65
CA THR A 44 12.23 0.17 -4.59
C THR A 44 11.06 0.76 -3.82
N ILE A 45 9.85 0.65 -4.37
CA ILE A 45 8.61 0.99 -3.67
C ILE A 45 7.89 -0.32 -3.32
N VAL A 46 7.51 -0.45 -2.06
CA VAL A 46 6.56 -1.45 -1.57
C VAL A 46 5.28 -0.72 -1.18
N VAL A 47 4.14 -1.19 -1.67
CA VAL A 47 2.81 -0.65 -1.33
C VAL A 47 2.07 -1.72 -0.55
N THR A 48 1.59 -1.38 0.64
CA THR A 48 0.82 -2.25 1.53
C THR A 48 -0.54 -1.65 1.81
N GLY A 49 -1.53 -2.51 2.06
CA GLY A 49 -2.88 -2.10 2.41
C GLY A 49 -3.88 -3.23 2.23
N ASP A 50 -5.04 -3.07 2.86
CA ASP A 50 -6.18 -3.99 2.75
C ASP A 50 -7.32 -3.31 1.99
N PRO A 51 -7.65 -3.73 0.75
CA PRO A 51 -8.70 -3.09 -0.05
C PRO A 51 -10.08 -3.13 0.61
N ASP A 52 -10.33 -4.06 1.54
CA ASP A 52 -11.61 -4.23 2.22
C ASP A 52 -11.73 -3.34 3.48
N GLN A 53 -10.64 -2.70 3.93
CA GLN A 53 -10.59 -1.86 5.13
C GLN A 53 -10.31 -0.38 4.82
N SER A 54 -10.90 0.13 3.74
CA SER A 54 -10.76 1.55 3.39
C SER A 54 -11.58 2.45 4.32
N ASP A 55 -10.96 3.52 4.82
CA ASP A 55 -11.62 4.61 5.55
C ASP A 55 -12.33 5.61 4.61
N LEU A 56 -12.15 5.46 3.29
CA LEU A 56 -12.77 6.31 2.28
C LEU A 56 -14.21 5.86 1.99
N LEU A 57 -14.99 6.74 1.36
CA LEU A 57 -16.31 6.33 0.87
C LEU A 57 -16.16 5.18 -0.14
N ALA A 58 -17.18 4.32 -0.19
CA ALA A 58 -17.19 3.15 -1.06
C ALA A 58 -16.84 3.49 -2.52
N GLY A 59 -15.91 2.73 -3.10
CA GLY A 59 -15.47 2.90 -4.48
C GLY A 59 -14.47 4.04 -4.73
N ILE A 60 -14.01 4.75 -3.69
CA ILE A 60 -13.01 5.82 -3.84
C ILE A 60 -11.57 5.29 -3.77
N SER A 61 -11.33 4.24 -2.97
CA SER A 61 -9.99 3.65 -2.84
C SER A 61 -9.42 3.24 -4.20
N GLY A 62 -8.18 3.64 -4.47
CA GLY A 62 -7.50 3.29 -5.70
C GLY A 62 -6.71 1.99 -5.62
N LEU A 63 -6.62 1.34 -4.45
CA LEU A 63 -5.67 0.26 -4.21
C LEU A 63 -5.94 -0.95 -5.11
N ALA A 64 -7.19 -1.43 -5.14
CA ALA A 64 -7.58 -2.59 -5.95
C ALA A 64 -7.33 -2.35 -7.45
N ASP A 65 -7.73 -1.17 -7.95
CA ASP A 65 -7.54 -0.77 -9.34
C ASP A 65 -6.06 -0.68 -9.73
N VAL A 66 -5.22 -0.14 -8.86
CA VAL A 66 -3.77 -0.04 -9.08
C VAL A 66 -3.15 -1.43 -9.07
N ALA A 67 -3.49 -2.28 -8.11
CA ALA A 67 -2.97 -3.65 -8.02
C ALA A 67 -3.27 -4.45 -9.31
N LEU A 68 -4.51 -4.44 -9.80
CA LEU A 68 -4.90 -5.13 -11.04
C LEU A 68 -4.15 -4.62 -12.29
N LYS A 69 -3.81 -3.33 -12.34
CA LYS A 69 -3.02 -2.76 -13.44
C LYS A 69 -1.55 -3.13 -13.33
N LEU A 70 -1.00 -3.12 -12.12
CA LEU A 70 0.40 -3.45 -11.87
C LEU A 70 0.69 -4.95 -12.04
N GLU A 71 -0.28 -5.83 -11.80
CA GLU A 71 -0.18 -7.28 -12.06
C GLU A 71 0.18 -7.62 -13.51
N GLN A 72 -0.11 -6.72 -14.46
CA GLN A 72 0.20 -6.92 -15.88
C GLN A 72 1.67 -6.60 -16.21
N LEU A 73 2.41 -6.00 -15.29
CA LEU A 73 3.79 -5.59 -15.50
C LEU A 73 4.76 -6.69 -15.06
N PRO A 74 5.68 -7.16 -15.92
CA PRO A 74 6.56 -8.28 -15.62
C PRO A 74 7.57 -7.98 -14.51
N ASN A 75 7.82 -6.71 -14.21
CA ASN A 75 8.76 -6.24 -13.21
C ASN A 75 8.10 -5.76 -11.91
N VAL A 76 6.80 -6.04 -11.72
CA VAL A 76 6.07 -5.73 -10.50
C VAL A 76 5.44 -7.00 -9.95
N ALA A 77 5.77 -7.32 -8.70
CA ALA A 77 5.11 -8.38 -7.98
C ALA A 77 3.89 -7.82 -7.24
N VAL A 78 2.75 -8.49 -7.36
CA VAL A 78 1.57 -8.24 -6.54
C VAL A 78 1.33 -9.48 -5.69
N VAL A 79 1.44 -9.32 -4.38
CA VAL A 79 1.34 -10.40 -3.41
C VAL A 79 0.03 -10.23 -2.65
N ARG A 80 -0.84 -11.24 -2.71
CA ARG A 80 -2.11 -11.27 -1.98
C ARG A 80 -1.96 -12.23 -0.81
N LEU A 81 -1.88 -11.68 0.39
CA LEU A 81 -1.85 -12.45 1.62
C LEU A 81 -3.27 -12.91 1.96
N ALA A 82 -3.38 -14.12 2.49
CA ALA A 82 -4.64 -14.72 2.91
C ALA A 82 -4.72 -14.77 4.45
N GLN A 83 -5.89 -15.13 4.97
CA GLN A 83 -6.12 -15.26 6.41
C GLN A 83 -5.11 -16.19 7.10
N GLN A 84 -4.66 -17.23 6.41
CA GLN A 84 -3.66 -18.19 6.89
C GLN A 84 -2.25 -17.59 7.09
N ASP A 85 -1.95 -16.47 6.42
CA ASP A 85 -0.66 -15.76 6.55
C ASP A 85 -0.66 -14.82 7.77
N ILE A 86 -1.80 -14.68 8.46
CA ILE A 86 -1.93 -13.80 9.61
C ILE A 86 -1.47 -14.51 10.88
N VAL A 87 -0.30 -14.12 11.37
CA VAL A 87 0.24 -14.58 12.65
C VAL A 87 -0.07 -13.54 13.73
N ARG A 88 -0.96 -13.88 14.67
CA ARG A 88 -1.32 -13.04 15.82
C ARG A 88 -0.80 -13.65 17.10
N HIS A 89 -0.53 -12.80 18.08
CA HIS A 89 -0.28 -13.24 19.44
C HIS A 89 -1.50 -14.02 19.97
N PRO A 90 -1.36 -15.16 20.68
CA PRO A 90 -2.48 -15.98 21.15
C PRO A 90 -3.57 -15.18 21.88
N LEU A 91 -3.16 -14.26 22.76
CA LEU A 91 -4.09 -13.36 23.46
C LEU A 91 -4.98 -12.53 22.52
N VAL A 92 -4.46 -12.06 21.38
CA VAL A 92 -5.27 -11.28 20.43
C VAL A 92 -6.30 -12.16 19.74
N ALA A 93 -5.97 -13.43 19.48
CA ALA A 93 -6.93 -14.38 18.92
C ALA A 93 -8.07 -14.64 19.93
N GLU A 94 -7.75 -14.87 21.20
CA GLU A 94 -8.75 -15.02 22.27
C GLU A 94 -9.65 -13.79 22.40
N MET A 95 -9.08 -12.58 22.30
CA MET A 95 -9.87 -11.33 22.35
C MET A 95 -10.84 -11.19 21.19
N LEU A 96 -10.45 -11.58 19.97
CA LEU A 96 -11.30 -11.49 18.78
C LEU A 96 -12.48 -12.47 18.79
N GLU A 97 -12.45 -13.53 19.60
CA GLU A 97 -13.59 -14.43 19.76
C GLU A 97 -14.70 -13.84 20.65
N VAL A 98 -14.37 -12.84 21.45
CA VAL A 98 -15.27 -12.24 22.44
C VAL A 98 -15.78 -10.85 22.01
N LEU A 99 -15.06 -10.17 21.12
CA LEU A 99 -15.43 -8.86 20.53
C LEU A 99 -16.30 -9.03 19.28
#